data_AF-A0A1G0PF29-F1
#
_entry.id   AF-A0A1G0PF29-F1
#
_cell.length_a   1.000
_cell.length_b   1.000
_cell.length_c   1.000
_cell.angle_alpha   90.00
_cell.angle_beta   90.00
_cell.angle_gamma   90.00
#
_symmetry.space_group_name_H-M   'P 1'
#
loop_
_entity.id
_entity.type
_entity.pdbx_description
1 polymer ?
#
loop_
_entity_poly.entity_id
_entity_poly.type
_entity_poly.pdbx_seq_one_letter_code
_entity_poly.pdbx_strand_id
1 'polypeptide(L)'
;MKTLVNLFIFVLLVSTTLVSAKGKYGVVGKIYDSNRANELYGAVLNSVEFKTADLVAMLDHCDNYMMFKIKNNEVVVTDDNRNVLTNNKIYLTSSILNYVSKNDAITENEGLNLVSKSRILELIDGYNLSTIKFEKREKVQTIRAGKNTLELVLYLTK
;
A
#
# COMPACT_ATOMS: atom_id res chain seq x y z
N MET A 1 50.94 -8.19 -5.38
CA MET A 1 49.84 -9.17 -5.56
C MET A 1 48.84 -9.16 -4.40
N LYS A 2 49.25 -9.35 -3.14
CA LYS A 2 48.32 -9.39 -1.98
C LYS A 2 47.45 -8.13 -1.83
N THR A 3 48.01 -6.95 -2.05
CA THR A 3 47.28 -5.67 -2.03
C THR A 3 46.25 -5.53 -3.16
N LEU A 4 46.54 -6.05 -4.35
CA LEU A 4 45.62 -6.04 -5.49
C LEU A 4 44.44 -7.00 -5.27
N VAL A 5 44.71 -8.18 -4.71
CA VAL A 5 43.69 -9.18 -4.37
C VAL A 5 42.77 -8.64 -3.26
N ASN A 6 43.33 -7.99 -2.24
CA ASN A 6 42.54 -7.40 -1.17
C ASN A 6 41.67 -6.23 -1.66
N LEU A 7 42.16 -5.42 -2.60
CA LEU A 7 41.37 -4.37 -3.24
C LEU A 7 40.21 -4.96 -4.05
N PHE A 8 40.45 -6.05 -4.78
CA PHE A 8 39.43 -6.71 -5.57
C PHE A 8 38.32 -7.31 -4.69
N ILE A 9 38.69 -7.93 -3.56
CA ILE A 9 37.72 -8.46 -2.57
C ILE A 9 36.89 -7.32 -1.96
N PHE A 10 37.51 -6.18 -1.64
CA PHE A 10 36.81 -5.02 -1.10
C PHE A 10 35.79 -4.44 -2.09
N VAL A 11 36.16 -4.29 -3.36
CA VAL A 11 35.24 -3.82 -4.41
C VAL A 11 34.09 -4.80 -4.61
N LEU A 12 34.36 -6.12 -4.56
CA LEU A 12 33.30 -7.13 -4.64
C LEU A 12 32.32 -7.02 -3.46
N LEU A 13 32.83 -6.81 -2.24
CA LEU A 13 32.01 -6.69 -1.02
C LEU A 13 31.11 -5.44 -1.02
N VAL A 14 31.59 -4.32 -1.56
CA VAL A 14 30.81 -3.07 -1.65
C VAL A 14 29.79 -3.13 -2.80
N SER A 15 30.06 -3.90 -3.85
CA SER A 15 29.14 -4.05 -4.98
C SER A 15 27.90 -4.89 -4.64
N THR A 16 27.99 -5.84 -3.71
CA THR A 16 26.84 -6.67 -3.30
C THR A 16 25.85 -5.93 -2.40
N THR A 17 26.25 -4.82 -1.76
CA THR A 17 25.37 -4.03 -0.89
C THR A 17 24.49 -3.03 -1.64
N LEU A 18 24.69 -2.85 -2.96
CA LEU A 18 23.98 -1.87 -3.79
C LEU A 18 22.81 -2.46 -4.59
N VAL A 19 22.50 -3.75 -4.43
CA VAL A 19 21.26 -4.30 -4.95
C VAL A 19 20.12 -3.79 -4.06
N SER A 20 19.62 -2.60 -4.35
CA SER A 20 18.34 -2.15 -3.80
C SER A 20 17.32 -3.25 -4.09
N ALA A 21 16.83 -3.89 -3.04
CA ALA A 21 15.83 -4.93 -3.13
C ALA A 21 14.58 -4.35 -3.80
N LYS A 22 14.51 -4.48 -5.13
CA LYS A 22 13.27 -4.22 -5.86
C LYS A 22 12.39 -5.43 -5.56
N GLY A 23 11.25 -5.20 -4.91
CA GLY A 23 10.27 -6.25 -4.68
C GLY A 23 9.90 -6.99 -5.97
N LYS A 24 9.36 -8.20 -5.83
CA LYS A 24 9.04 -9.15 -6.91
C LYS A 24 8.29 -8.53 -8.12
N TYR A 25 7.53 -7.47 -7.89
CA TYR A 25 6.66 -6.84 -8.90
C TYR A 25 7.17 -5.47 -9.37
N GLY A 26 8.38 -5.07 -8.98
CA GLY A 26 8.87 -3.71 -9.20
C GLY A 26 8.07 -2.67 -8.40
N VAL A 27 8.03 -1.43 -8.88
CA VAL A 27 7.25 -0.36 -8.24
C VAL A 27 5.83 -0.38 -8.78
N VAL A 28 4.85 -0.60 -7.89
CA VAL A 28 3.42 -0.74 -8.19
C VAL A 28 2.66 0.46 -7.66
N GLY A 29 1.73 0.96 -8.48
CA GLY A 29 0.90 2.13 -8.19
C GLY A 29 1.45 3.41 -8.82
N LYS A 30 0.54 4.26 -9.28
CA LYS A 30 0.82 5.54 -9.93
C LYS A 30 0.05 6.65 -9.23
N ILE A 31 0.72 7.76 -8.97
CA ILE A 31 0.12 8.96 -8.38
C ILE A 31 -0.31 9.90 -9.50
N TYR A 32 -1.55 10.35 -9.43
CA TYR A 32 -2.14 11.34 -10.31
C TYR A 32 -2.71 12.49 -9.50
N ASP A 33 -2.86 13.68 -10.09
CA ASP A 33 -3.74 14.68 -9.52
C ASP A 33 -5.20 14.18 -9.56
N SER A 34 -6.03 14.66 -8.64
CA SER A 34 -7.40 14.17 -8.51
C SER A 34 -8.28 14.45 -9.74
N ASN A 35 -8.02 15.51 -10.50
CA ASN A 35 -8.78 15.79 -11.73
C ASN A 35 -8.44 14.76 -12.80
N ARG A 36 -7.14 14.50 -13.01
CA ARG A 36 -6.68 13.47 -13.94
C ARG A 36 -7.14 12.08 -13.53
N ALA A 37 -7.15 11.78 -12.23
CA ALA A 37 -7.69 10.52 -11.73
C ALA A 37 -9.18 10.35 -12.04
N ASN A 38 -9.99 11.41 -11.96
CA ASN A 38 -11.41 11.36 -12.34
C ASN A 38 -11.58 11.07 -13.84
N GLU A 39 -10.78 11.68 -14.70
CA GLU A 39 -10.81 11.42 -16.14
C GLU A 39 -10.45 9.96 -16.47
N LEU A 40 -9.42 9.43 -15.83
CA LEU A 40 -8.93 8.07 -16.08
C LEU A 40 -9.89 7.01 -15.52
N TYR A 41 -10.35 7.21 -14.29
CA TYR A 41 -10.96 6.16 -13.47
C TYR A 41 -12.45 6.35 -13.17
N GLY A 42 -13.04 7.46 -13.61
CA GLY A 42 -14.42 7.82 -13.31
C GLY A 42 -14.60 8.42 -11.93
N ALA A 43 -15.87 8.66 -11.57
CA ALA A 43 -16.22 9.27 -10.29
C ALA A 43 -15.93 8.33 -9.10
N VAL A 44 -15.82 8.93 -7.92
CA VAL A 44 -15.75 8.19 -6.65
C VAL A 44 -17.13 7.68 -6.29
N LEU A 45 -17.29 6.36 -6.19
CA LEU A 45 -18.54 5.70 -5.80
C LEU A 45 -18.66 5.54 -4.29
N ASN A 46 -17.53 5.32 -3.60
CA ASN A 46 -17.47 5.20 -2.15
C ASN A 46 -16.08 5.65 -1.64
N SER A 47 -16.02 6.15 -0.41
CA SER A 47 -14.80 6.61 0.25
C SER A 47 -14.77 6.23 1.73
N VAL A 48 -13.65 5.72 2.20
CA VAL A 48 -13.37 5.39 3.60
C VAL A 48 -12.24 6.28 4.09
N GLU A 49 -12.50 7.03 5.15
CA GLU A 49 -11.47 7.86 5.79
C GLU A 49 -10.62 7.02 6.74
N PHE A 50 -9.32 7.25 6.73
CA PHE A 50 -8.32 6.48 7.48
C PHE A 50 -7.30 7.43 8.09
N LYS A 51 -6.89 7.20 9.33
CA LYS A 51 -5.86 8.04 9.97
C LYS A 51 -4.50 7.79 9.32
N THR A 52 -3.84 8.85 8.88
CA THR A 52 -2.53 8.74 8.23
C THR A 52 -1.51 8.03 9.13
N ALA A 53 -1.52 8.33 10.43
CA ALA A 53 -0.63 7.70 11.41
C ALA A 53 -0.82 6.18 11.51
N ASP A 54 -2.07 5.69 11.45
CA ASP A 54 -2.36 4.26 11.49
C ASP A 54 -1.84 3.56 10.23
N LEU A 55 -1.96 4.21 9.05
CA LEU A 55 -1.41 3.66 7.82
C LEU A 55 0.11 3.60 7.87
N VAL A 56 0.76 4.66 8.36
CA VAL A 56 2.22 4.69 8.52
C VAL A 56 2.70 3.58 9.44
N ALA A 57 2.05 3.39 10.59
CA ALA A 57 2.36 2.30 11.50
C ALA A 57 2.20 0.91 10.85
N MET A 58 1.19 0.72 9.99
CA MET A 58 1.04 -0.53 9.22
C MET A 58 2.16 -0.70 8.18
N LEU A 59 2.65 0.37 7.55
CA LEU A 59 3.72 0.29 6.56
C LEU A 59 5.03 -0.20 7.18
N ASP A 60 5.25 0.00 8.47
CA ASP A 60 6.43 -0.52 9.18
C ASP A 60 6.47 -2.05 9.21
N HIS A 61 5.32 -2.71 9.04
CA HIS A 61 5.21 -4.16 8.92
C HIS A 61 5.31 -4.69 7.49
N CYS A 62 5.41 -3.80 6.49
CA CYS A 62 5.57 -4.15 5.08
C CYS A 62 7.03 -4.01 4.65
N ASP A 63 7.51 -4.99 3.88
CA ASP A 63 8.83 -4.94 3.25
C ASP A 63 8.78 -4.04 2.01
N ASN A 64 7.97 -4.42 1.02
CA ASN A 64 7.94 -3.76 -0.29
C ASN A 64 6.53 -3.31 -0.69
N TYR A 65 5.52 -4.06 -0.27
CA TYR A 65 4.15 -3.89 -0.73
C TYR A 65 3.17 -3.91 0.43
N MET A 66 2.10 -3.18 0.23
CA MET A 66 0.90 -3.29 1.05
C MET A 66 -0.24 -3.71 0.14
N MET A 67 -1.07 -4.62 0.63
CA MET A 67 -2.25 -5.07 -0.10
C MET A 67 -3.52 -4.63 0.61
N PHE A 68 -4.54 -4.28 -0.17
CA PHE A 68 -5.79 -3.73 0.31
C PHE A 68 -6.98 -4.42 -0.32
N LYS A 69 -8.04 -4.53 0.46
CA LYS A 69 -9.36 -4.88 -0.06
C LYS A 69 -10.43 -4.07 0.63
N ILE A 70 -11.30 -3.46 -0.17
CA ILE A 70 -12.54 -2.86 0.32
C ILE A 70 -13.68 -3.88 0.13
N LYS A 71 -14.21 -4.46 1.21
CA LYS A 71 -15.35 -5.40 1.21
C LYS A 71 -16.35 -4.98 2.27
N ASN A 72 -17.65 -4.97 1.94
CA ASN A 72 -18.71 -4.63 2.90
C ASN A 72 -18.43 -3.35 3.68
N ASN A 73 -17.90 -2.32 3.02
CA ASN A 73 -17.56 -1.05 3.66
C ASN A 73 -16.44 -1.12 4.73
N GLU A 74 -15.62 -2.17 4.70
CA GLU A 74 -14.42 -2.34 5.52
C GLU A 74 -13.18 -2.32 4.63
N VAL A 75 -12.09 -1.74 5.13
CA VAL A 75 -10.76 -1.85 4.52
C VAL A 75 -9.98 -2.93 5.26
N VAL A 76 -9.60 -3.99 4.54
CA VAL A 76 -8.64 -4.99 5.01
C VAL A 76 -7.28 -4.64 4.44
N VAL A 77 -6.26 -4.58 5.30
CA VAL A 77 -4.87 -4.28 4.94
C VAL A 77 -4.01 -5.48 5.30
N THR A 78 -3.11 -5.89 4.39
CA THR A 78 -2.13 -6.94 4.66
C THR A 78 -0.73 -6.55 4.23
N ASP A 79 0.26 -7.25 4.80
CA ASP A 79 1.65 -7.18 4.37
C ASP A 79 1.92 -7.95 3.06
N ASP A 80 3.19 -7.98 2.64
CA ASP A 80 3.70 -8.73 1.49
C ASP A 80 3.38 -10.23 1.55
N ASN A 81 3.25 -10.78 2.75
CA ASN A 81 2.97 -12.19 3.05
C ASN A 81 1.48 -12.47 3.30
N ARG A 82 0.62 -11.46 3.14
CA ARG A 82 -0.83 -11.49 3.40
C ARG A 82 -1.21 -11.68 4.86
N ASN A 83 -0.30 -11.40 5.78
CA ASN A 83 -0.67 -11.28 7.18
C ASN A 83 -1.52 -10.02 7.34
N VAL A 84 -2.70 -10.19 7.95
CA VAL A 84 -3.61 -9.08 8.20
C VAL A 84 -2.95 -8.11 9.20
N LEU A 85 -2.79 -6.86 8.79
CA LEU A 85 -2.18 -5.79 9.59
C LEU A 85 -3.22 -4.95 10.34
N THR A 86 -4.49 -5.05 9.95
CA THR A 86 -5.59 -4.43 10.68
C THR A 86 -5.88 -5.24 11.94
N ASN A 87 -5.48 -4.74 13.12
CA ASN A 87 -5.84 -5.36 14.40
C ASN A 87 -7.34 -5.28 14.73
N ASN A 88 -8.11 -4.46 14.00
CA ASN A 88 -9.56 -4.34 14.08
C ASN A 88 -10.11 -3.88 12.73
N LYS A 89 -11.26 -4.41 12.33
CA LYS A 89 -11.95 -3.99 11.11
C LYS A 89 -12.31 -2.51 11.20
N ILE A 90 -11.90 -1.74 10.20
CA ILE A 90 -12.22 -0.31 10.12
C ILE A 90 -13.61 -0.22 9.48
N TYR A 91 -14.62 -0.11 10.33
CA TYR A 91 -16.01 0.06 9.92
C TYR A 91 -16.29 1.49 9.49
N LEU A 92 -16.95 1.62 8.34
CA LEU A 92 -17.64 2.85 7.94
C LEU A 92 -18.82 3.10 8.89
N THR A 93 -18.65 3.98 9.87
CA THR A 93 -19.48 5.19 10.07
C THR A 93 -18.94 5.96 11.27
N SER A 94 -19.22 7.26 11.30
CA SER A 94 -19.04 8.15 12.45
C SER A 94 -19.33 7.43 13.77
N SER A 95 -18.36 7.46 14.69
CA SER A 95 -18.58 7.18 16.11
C SER A 95 -19.16 5.78 16.40
N ILE A 96 -18.33 4.75 16.39
CA ILE A 96 -18.31 3.61 17.35
C ILE A 96 -17.41 2.51 16.77
N LEU A 97 -16.33 2.23 17.49
CA LEU A 97 -15.44 1.09 17.27
C LEU A 97 -16.21 -0.19 17.58
N ASN A 98 -16.56 -0.99 16.56
CA ASN A 98 -17.01 -2.35 16.78
C ASN A 98 -16.01 -3.34 16.20
N TYR A 99 -15.72 -4.36 17.01
CA TYR A 99 -14.69 -5.37 16.81
C TYR A 99 -15.26 -6.55 16.00
N VAL A 100 -14.51 -7.05 15.02
CA VAL A 100 -14.72 -8.41 14.51
C VAL A 100 -13.39 -9.17 14.40
N SER A 101 -13.53 -10.45 14.76
CA SER A 101 -12.56 -11.48 15.08
C SER A 101 -11.38 -11.66 14.11
N LYS A 102 -10.26 -12.06 14.70
CA LYS A 102 -8.93 -12.38 14.13
C LYS A 102 -8.90 -13.57 13.15
N ASN A 103 -10.07 -13.99 12.63
CA ASN A 103 -10.26 -15.27 11.93
C ASN A 103 -10.80 -15.14 10.48
N ASP A 104 -10.94 -13.93 9.93
CA ASP A 104 -11.24 -13.78 8.50
C ASP A 104 -9.95 -14.00 7.68
N ALA A 105 -9.63 -15.27 7.44
CA ALA A 105 -8.59 -15.63 6.47
C ALA A 105 -9.01 -15.15 5.08
N ILE A 106 -8.20 -14.31 4.44
CA ILE A 106 -8.38 -13.96 3.03
C ILE A 106 -8.16 -15.24 2.23
N THR A 107 -9.23 -15.78 1.65
CA THR A 107 -9.15 -17.04 0.88
C THR A 107 -8.35 -16.81 -0.40
N GLU A 108 -7.69 -17.86 -0.91
CA GLU A 108 -6.76 -17.82 -2.05
C GLU A 108 -7.37 -17.30 -3.36
N ASN A 109 -8.69 -17.14 -3.44
CA ASN A 109 -9.42 -16.65 -4.62
C ASN A 109 -9.91 -15.20 -4.48
N GLU A 110 -9.69 -14.54 -3.33
CA GLU A 110 -10.10 -13.16 -3.13
C GLU A 110 -9.03 -12.20 -3.65
N GLY A 111 -9.31 -11.54 -4.79
CA GLY A 111 -8.42 -10.52 -5.36
C GLY A 111 -8.14 -9.39 -4.37
N LEU A 112 -6.85 -9.09 -4.19
CA LEU A 112 -6.35 -7.98 -3.37
C LEU A 112 -5.81 -6.91 -4.30
N ASN A 113 -5.86 -5.63 -3.90
CA ASN A 113 -5.19 -4.57 -4.66
C ASN A 113 -3.81 -4.33 -4.06
N LEU A 114 -2.79 -4.40 -4.90
CA LEU A 114 -1.39 -4.26 -4.56
C LEU A 114 -0.90 -2.84 -4.82
N VAL A 115 -0.06 -2.32 -3.94
CA VAL A 115 0.66 -1.06 -4.14
C VAL A 115 2.00 -1.09 -3.40
N SER A 116 3.00 -0.38 -3.94
CA SER A 116 4.31 -0.28 -3.30
C SER A 116 4.28 0.62 -2.07
N LYS A 117 4.93 0.18 -0.99
CA LYS A 117 5.17 0.96 0.23
C LYS A 117 5.76 2.34 -0.10
N SER A 118 6.74 2.38 -1.01
CA SER A 118 7.36 3.64 -1.44
C SER A 118 6.39 4.63 -2.08
N ARG A 119 5.37 4.17 -2.81
CA ARG A 119 4.36 5.05 -3.43
C ARG A 119 3.36 5.57 -2.41
N ILE A 120 3.04 4.78 -1.38
CA ILE A 120 2.22 5.26 -0.28
C ILE A 120 2.97 6.35 0.49
N LEU A 121 4.25 6.12 0.80
CA LEU A 121 5.10 7.11 1.45
C LEU A 121 5.18 8.40 0.61
N GLU A 122 5.49 8.30 -0.67
CA GLU A 122 5.52 9.46 -1.59
C GLU A 122 4.18 10.20 -1.66
N LEU A 123 3.05 9.48 -1.65
CA LEU A 123 1.72 10.09 -1.67
C LEU A 123 1.48 10.97 -0.44
N ILE A 124 1.96 10.56 0.73
CA ILE A 124 1.76 11.28 2.00
C ILE A 124 2.90 12.27 2.30
N ASP A 125 4.07 12.13 1.70
CA ASP A 125 5.30 12.90 1.99
C ASP A 125 5.20 14.41 1.65
N GLY A 126 4.13 14.85 0.99
CA GLY A 126 3.86 16.27 0.73
C GLY A 126 2.84 16.91 1.66
N TYR A 127 2.29 16.15 2.61
CA TYR A 127 1.01 16.47 3.24
C TYR A 127 1.03 16.18 4.74
N ASN A 128 0.92 17.22 5.57
CA ASN A 128 0.65 17.06 7.00
C ASN A 128 -0.84 16.76 7.25
N LEU A 129 -1.35 15.70 6.62
CA LEU A 129 -2.75 15.31 6.71
C LEU A 129 -2.96 14.36 7.88
N SER A 130 -3.94 14.66 8.72
CA SER A 130 -4.39 13.75 9.78
C SER A 130 -5.10 12.51 9.21
N THR A 131 -5.73 12.64 8.05
CA THR A 131 -6.47 11.57 7.40
C THR A 131 -6.26 11.49 5.88
N ILE A 132 -6.43 10.28 5.35
CA ILE A 132 -6.42 9.94 3.93
C ILE A 132 -7.70 9.17 3.59
N LYS A 133 -7.97 8.95 2.30
CA LYS A 133 -9.20 8.31 1.83
C LYS A 133 -8.94 7.12 0.93
N PHE A 134 -9.45 5.95 1.30
CA PHE A 134 -9.54 4.79 0.42
C PHE A 134 -10.82 4.90 -0.39
N GLU A 135 -10.71 4.91 -1.71
CA GLU A 135 -11.82 5.21 -2.61
C GLU A 135 -12.09 4.02 -3.54
N LYS A 136 -13.37 3.65 -3.66
CA LYS A 136 -13.85 2.83 -4.76
C LYS A 136 -14.30 3.78 -5.86
N ARG A 137 -13.63 3.73 -7.01
CA ARG A 137 -14.02 4.43 -8.23
C ARG A 137 -14.70 3.45 -9.18
N GLU A 138 -15.24 3.99 -10.28
CA GLU A 138 -15.91 3.17 -11.29
C GLU A 138 -15.02 2.04 -11.84
N LYS A 139 -13.72 2.33 -12.05
CA LYS A 139 -12.80 1.39 -12.70
C LYS A 139 -11.79 0.73 -11.77
N VAL A 140 -11.39 1.40 -10.69
CA VAL A 140 -10.28 0.97 -9.82
C VAL A 140 -10.53 1.36 -8.35
N GLN A 141 -9.72 0.82 -7.45
CA GLN A 141 -9.60 1.33 -6.08
C GLN A 141 -8.39 2.27 -5.99
N THR A 142 -8.49 3.32 -5.17
CA THR A 142 -7.43 4.32 -5.03
C THR A 142 -7.22 4.75 -3.58
N ILE A 143 -6.05 5.30 -3.26
CA ILE A 143 -5.82 6.05 -2.01
C ILE A 143 -5.67 7.52 -2.37
N ARG A 144 -6.44 8.40 -1.74
CA ARG A 144 -6.34 9.86 -1.92
C ARG A 144 -5.76 10.52 -0.69
N ALA A 145 -4.76 11.37 -0.91
CA ALA A 145 -4.19 12.28 0.08
C ALA A 145 -4.20 13.70 -0.50
N GLY A 146 -5.00 14.58 0.08
CA GLY A 146 -5.15 15.95 -0.40
C GLY A 146 -5.67 16.00 -1.85
N LYS A 147 -4.86 16.56 -2.75
CA LYS A 147 -5.15 16.72 -4.19
C LYS A 147 -4.59 15.60 -5.07
N ASN A 148 -3.94 14.60 -4.47
CA ASN A 148 -3.29 13.51 -5.18
C ASN A 148 -3.99 12.18 -4.91
N THR A 149 -4.06 11.34 -5.93
CA THR A 149 -4.73 10.04 -5.93
C THR A 149 -3.75 8.97 -6.43
N LEU A 150 -3.54 7.93 -5.63
CA LEU A 150 -2.72 6.77 -5.92
C LEU A 150 -3.59 5.60 -6.40
N GLU A 151 -3.28 5.08 -7.58
CA GLU A 151 -3.87 3.87 -8.15
C GLU A 151 -3.46 2.62 -7.38
N LEU A 152 -4.44 1.76 -7.07
CA LEU A 152 -4.21 0.41 -6.55
C LEU A 152 -4.44 -0.62 -7.67
N VAL A 153 -3.47 -1.52 -7.86
CA VAL A 153 -3.50 -2.48 -8.98
C VAL A 153 -4.11 -3.79 -8.51
N LEU A 154 -5.18 -4.25 -9.17
CA LEU A 154 -5.80 -5.53 -8.85
C LEU A 154 -4.80 -6.68 -9.07
N TYR A 155 -4.50 -7.39 -7.99
CA TYR A 155 -3.67 -8.57 -7.95
C TYR A 155 -4.57 -9.79 -7.77
N LEU A 156 -4.77 -10.52 -8.88
CA LEU A 156 -5.50 -11.78 -8.90
C LEU A 156 -4.56 -12.91 -8.49
N THR A 157 -5.10 -13.79 -7.66
CA THR A 157 -4.35 -14.85 -7.02
C THR A 157 -4.82 -16.15 -7.66
N LYS A 158 -3.87 -16.92 -8.18
CA LYS A 158 -4.11 -18.24 -8.75
C LYS A 158 -4.10 -19.28 -7.65
#